data_AF-A0A438KML5-F1
#
_entry.id   AF-A0A438KML5-F1
#
_cell.length_a   1.000
_cell.length_b   1.000
_cell.length_c   1.000
_cell.angle_alpha   90.00
_cell.angle_beta   90.00
_cell.angle_gamma   90.00
#
_symmetry.space_group_name_H-M   'P 1'
#
loop_
_entity.id
_entity.type
_entity.pdbx_description
1 polymer ?
#
loop_
_entity_poly.entity_id
_entity_poly.type
_entity_poly.pdbx_seq_one_letter_code
_entity_poly.pdbx_strand_id
1 'polypeptide(L)'
;MASLLIGSYACIDETDGAGMNLMDIKQRAWSKIALEATAPSLEEKLGKLAPAHAVAGFIAPYFVESPKEEGGLGIRKRDLLNKALLGKWVWRYAYEKDNLWKTVIGVKYGQEGCGWRTKEVCGSFGVGLWKEIMKEANWCWESIEFKVGKGTRVLFWTDKWCGNEVLSQTFPQLFTLAGHRNAKIGDMLNLLRDFRTSLEEDSVRWKGEGNDVFGVKGAYKMLIGSSARAFPNRRIWMDKVPTKVSFFAWEASWGKILTLDKLQRRGGSFLTGCFLCGCEEENANHILYIVQWFHFNKNCLIVQWSGDNPNSLAGLTLNTPGDLAISLGTSDTVFGITSNPQPSLEGHVFPNPVDTEGYMVMLCYKNGGKIGFYYKDHEILPPLPGIYIQDFPVNYPYQVGFHRYVLQGFTGENLDGINECEVEEFDPSSEVRAVIEGQFLSMRGHAERFGMPSPPKRIIATGGASANHSILKSIASIFGCDVYTVQRPDSASLGAALRAAHGWLCNTRGKFVPTSCLYKDKLEKTSLSCKLAVTAGDKPLVSKYGLLMKKRMEIEKHLVQKLGRA
;
A
#
# COMPACT_ATOMS: atom_id res chain seq x y z
N MET A 1 6.53 0.11 -7.94
CA MET A 1 6.91 -1.29 -7.62
C MET A 1 7.44 -2.05 -8.85
N ALA A 2 6.83 -1.94 -10.05
CA ALA A 2 7.32 -2.58 -11.28
C ALA A 2 8.83 -2.40 -11.54
N SER A 3 9.35 -1.16 -11.43
CA SER A 3 10.78 -0.87 -11.60
C SER A 3 11.68 -1.60 -10.61
N LEU A 4 11.19 -1.84 -9.39
CA LEU A 4 11.89 -2.65 -8.40
C LEU A 4 11.86 -4.12 -8.81
N LEU A 5 10.75 -4.64 -9.33
CA LEU A 5 10.67 -6.05 -9.76
C LEU A 5 11.61 -6.35 -10.93
N ILE A 6 11.79 -5.42 -11.87
CA ILE A 6 12.67 -5.62 -13.05
C ILE A 6 14.11 -5.12 -12.84
N GLY A 7 14.43 -4.49 -11.72
CA GLY A 7 15.76 -3.95 -11.43
C GLY A 7 16.21 -2.84 -12.38
N SER A 8 15.27 -2.19 -13.07
CA SER A 8 15.50 -1.14 -14.07
C SER A 8 14.29 -0.21 -14.18
N TYR A 9 14.36 0.83 -15.00
CA TYR A 9 13.27 1.79 -15.15
C TYR A 9 12.10 1.16 -15.91
N ALA A 10 10.98 0.90 -15.20
CA ALA A 10 9.73 0.51 -15.84
C ALA A 10 9.02 1.75 -16.40
N CYS A 11 8.56 1.68 -17.64
CA CYS A 11 7.74 2.72 -18.27
C CYS A 11 6.42 2.93 -17.51
N ILE A 12 5.76 4.05 -17.78
CA ILE A 12 4.42 4.31 -17.26
C ILE A 12 3.40 3.75 -18.25
N ASP A 13 2.42 3.02 -17.77
CA ASP A 13 1.30 2.52 -18.56
C ASP A 13 0.48 3.68 -19.13
N GLU A 14 0.05 3.59 -20.39
CA GLU A 14 -0.73 4.64 -21.07
C GLU A 14 -1.99 5.05 -20.29
N THR A 15 -2.68 4.09 -19.66
CA THR A 15 -3.88 4.37 -18.89
C THR A 15 -3.55 5.11 -17.58
N ASP A 16 -2.54 4.67 -16.85
CA ASP A 16 -2.06 5.30 -15.61
C ASP A 16 -1.47 6.70 -15.87
N GLY A 17 -0.69 6.83 -16.95
CA GLY A 17 -0.10 8.09 -17.40
C GLY A 17 -1.15 9.15 -17.76
N ALA A 18 -2.29 8.74 -18.33
CA ALA A 18 -3.40 9.64 -18.60
C ALA A 18 -4.00 10.24 -17.31
N GLY A 19 -3.98 9.48 -16.21
CA GLY A 19 -4.41 9.96 -14.88
C GLY A 19 -3.57 11.12 -14.34
N MET A 20 -2.39 11.37 -14.90
CA MET A 20 -1.54 12.51 -14.53
C MET A 20 -1.96 13.83 -15.18
N ASN A 21 -2.87 13.80 -16.15
CA ASN A 21 -3.29 14.97 -16.96
C ASN A 21 -2.15 15.64 -17.74
N LEU A 22 -1.08 14.89 -18.04
CA LEU A 22 0.10 15.37 -18.79
C LEU A 22 0.23 14.72 -20.18
N MET A 23 -0.72 13.86 -20.54
CA MET A 23 -0.68 13.04 -21.74
C MET A 23 -1.71 13.54 -22.76
N ASP A 24 -1.33 13.57 -24.04
CA ASP A 24 -2.30 13.61 -25.13
C ASP A 24 -2.84 12.19 -25.32
N ILE A 25 -4.07 11.97 -24.86
CA ILE A 25 -4.73 10.65 -24.90
C ILE A 25 -5.02 10.16 -26.32
N LYS A 26 -5.13 11.04 -27.32
CA LYS A 26 -5.37 10.65 -28.72
C LYS A 26 -4.08 10.17 -29.36
N GLN A 27 -2.97 10.87 -29.10
CA GLN A 27 -1.64 10.49 -29.60
C GLN A 27 -1.00 9.37 -28.77
N ARG A 28 -1.57 9.07 -27.60
CA ARG A 28 -1.03 8.15 -26.60
C ARG A 28 0.42 8.49 -26.22
N ALA A 29 0.71 9.78 -26.13
CA ALA A 29 2.05 10.31 -25.89
C ALA A 29 2.00 11.46 -24.88
N TRP A 30 3.14 11.77 -24.25
CA TRP A 30 3.23 12.94 -23.39
C TRP A 30 2.98 14.24 -24.18
N SER A 31 2.19 15.14 -23.60
CA SER A 31 2.01 16.49 -24.15
C SER A 31 3.19 17.36 -23.73
N LYS A 32 4.05 17.73 -24.69
CA LYS A 32 5.21 18.59 -24.41
C LYS A 32 4.81 19.90 -23.73
N ILE A 33 3.74 20.52 -24.20
CA ILE A 33 3.21 21.77 -23.63
C ILE A 33 2.82 21.57 -22.16
N ALA A 34 2.11 20.48 -21.83
CA ALA A 34 1.69 20.21 -20.46
C ALA A 34 2.88 19.89 -19.54
N LEU A 35 3.86 19.13 -20.06
CA LEU A 35 5.08 18.81 -19.31
C LEU A 35 5.91 20.06 -19.02
N GLU A 36 6.16 20.90 -20.02
CA GLU A 36 6.93 22.15 -19.91
C GLU A 36 6.25 23.15 -18.97
N ALA A 37 4.93 23.24 -19.01
CA ALA A 37 4.15 24.07 -18.08
C ALA A 37 4.24 23.57 -16.62
N THR A 38 4.48 22.28 -16.41
CA THR A 38 4.55 21.67 -15.08
C THR A 38 5.95 21.77 -14.49
N ALA A 39 6.98 21.34 -15.22
CA ALA A 39 8.37 21.42 -14.78
C ALA A 39 9.37 21.24 -15.95
N PRO A 40 10.53 21.91 -15.90
CA PRO A 40 11.58 21.70 -16.89
C PRO A 40 12.11 20.26 -16.86
N SER A 41 12.37 19.70 -18.05
CA SER A 41 12.88 18.33 -18.27
C SER A 41 12.05 17.24 -17.59
N LEU A 42 10.74 17.44 -17.42
CA LEU A 42 9.87 16.45 -16.76
C LEU A 42 9.76 15.15 -17.56
N GLU A 43 9.79 15.22 -18.89
CA GLU A 43 9.73 14.03 -19.76
C GLU A 43 10.85 13.02 -19.46
N GLU A 44 12.07 13.51 -19.24
CA GLU A 44 13.23 12.66 -18.90
C GLU A 44 13.05 11.94 -17.56
N LYS A 45 12.34 12.57 -16.61
CA LYS A 45 12.05 12.00 -15.29
C LYS A 45 10.92 10.96 -15.35
N LEU A 46 9.90 11.23 -16.16
CA LEU A 46 8.74 10.35 -16.35
C LEU A 46 9.03 9.18 -17.30
N GLY A 47 10.04 9.31 -18.16
CA GLY A 47 10.37 8.30 -19.14
C GLY A 47 9.28 8.13 -20.20
N LYS A 48 9.39 7.07 -21.01
CA LYS A 48 8.40 6.77 -22.06
C LYS A 48 7.13 6.16 -21.47
N LEU A 49 6.01 6.40 -22.16
CA LEU A 49 4.78 5.66 -21.98
C LEU A 49 4.88 4.29 -22.67
N ALA A 50 4.13 3.33 -22.18
CA ALA A 50 4.03 2.00 -22.76
C ALA A 50 2.59 1.49 -22.76
N PRO A 51 2.16 0.72 -23.78
CA PRO A 51 0.86 0.08 -23.79
C PRO A 51 0.65 -0.85 -22.59
N ALA A 52 -0.59 -1.02 -22.16
CA ALA A 52 -0.94 -1.81 -20.99
C ALA A 52 -0.52 -3.28 -21.04
N HIS A 53 -0.46 -3.86 -22.25
CA HIS A 53 -0.04 -5.25 -22.47
C HIS A 53 1.48 -5.41 -22.62
N ALA A 54 2.24 -4.31 -22.60
CA ALA A 54 3.68 -4.36 -22.80
C ALA A 54 4.39 -5.04 -21.62
N VAL A 55 5.44 -5.79 -21.94
CA VAL A 55 6.35 -6.35 -20.94
C VAL A 55 7.32 -5.25 -20.52
N ALA A 56 7.36 -4.96 -19.23
CA ALA A 56 8.31 -4.02 -18.65
C ALA A 56 9.73 -4.62 -18.57
N GLY A 57 9.84 -5.94 -18.37
CA GLY A 57 11.10 -6.67 -18.34
C GLY A 57 10.96 -8.03 -17.67
N PHE A 58 12.09 -8.72 -17.51
CA PHE A 58 12.18 -9.92 -16.67
C PHE A 58 12.31 -9.52 -15.20
N ILE A 59 11.89 -10.42 -14.30
CA ILE A 59 12.18 -10.30 -12.88
C ILE A 59 13.70 -10.14 -12.68
N ALA A 60 14.09 -9.24 -11.78
CA ALA A 60 15.48 -8.95 -11.53
C ALA A 60 16.19 -10.15 -10.88
N PRO A 61 17.48 -10.39 -11.17
CA PRO A 61 18.22 -11.55 -10.65
C PRO A 61 18.19 -11.69 -9.12
N TYR A 62 18.11 -10.57 -8.40
CA TYR A 62 18.07 -10.60 -6.94
C TYR A 62 16.74 -11.10 -6.33
N PHE A 63 15.70 -11.35 -7.13
CA PHE A 63 14.49 -12.11 -6.72
C PHE A 63 14.55 -13.60 -7.09
N VAL A 64 15.57 -13.99 -7.84
CA VAL A 64 15.80 -15.35 -8.35
C VAL A 64 16.88 -16.04 -7.52
N GLU A 65 17.95 -15.30 -7.21
CA GLU A 65 19.15 -15.78 -6.52
C GLU A 65 19.09 -15.45 -5.02
N SER A 66 19.40 -16.44 -4.18
CA SER A 66 19.35 -16.39 -2.70
C SER A 66 20.54 -15.55 -2.14
N PRO A 67 21.00 -15.64 -0.86
CA PRO A 67 21.85 -14.65 -0.14
C PRO A 67 22.91 -13.90 -0.95
N LYS A 68 23.39 -12.75 -0.46
CA LYS A 68 24.36 -11.87 -1.14
C LYS A 68 25.62 -12.52 -1.76
N GLU A 69 25.97 -13.72 -1.32
CA GLU A 69 27.09 -14.53 -1.83
C GLU A 69 26.74 -15.29 -3.12
N GLU A 70 25.44 -15.41 -3.43
CA GLU A 70 24.84 -16.06 -4.60
C GLU A 70 24.10 -15.08 -5.53
N GLY A 71 23.95 -13.79 -5.18
CA GLY A 71 23.37 -12.76 -6.06
C GLY A 71 22.34 -11.80 -5.44
N GLY A 72 21.86 -12.06 -4.21
CA GLY A 72 20.83 -11.24 -3.56
C GLY A 72 21.25 -9.83 -3.09
N LEU A 73 20.27 -8.93 -2.85
CA LEU A 73 20.47 -7.49 -2.52
C LEU A 73 21.26 -7.18 -1.24
N GLY A 74 21.52 -8.16 -0.37
CA GLY A 74 22.36 -7.99 0.82
C GLY A 74 21.79 -7.05 1.90
N ILE A 75 20.48 -6.86 1.94
CA ILE A 75 19.80 -6.02 2.94
C ILE A 75 19.69 -6.79 4.27
N ARG A 76 20.03 -6.13 5.38
CA ARG A 76 20.08 -6.74 6.72
C ARG A 76 18.73 -6.69 7.43
N LYS A 77 18.38 -7.69 8.24
CA LYS A 77 17.21 -7.65 9.14
C LYS A 77 17.41 -6.50 10.13
N ARG A 78 16.63 -5.41 9.97
CA ARG A 78 16.77 -4.17 10.75
C ARG A 78 16.72 -4.43 12.25
N ASP A 79 15.82 -5.29 12.69
CA ASP A 79 15.62 -5.57 14.12
C ASP A 79 16.87 -6.24 14.73
N LEU A 80 17.49 -7.18 14.02
CA LEU A 80 18.74 -7.83 14.45
C LEU A 80 19.96 -6.90 14.38
N LEU A 81 19.99 -5.99 13.39
CA LEU A 81 21.04 -4.97 13.30
C LEU A 81 20.92 -3.95 14.44
N ASN A 82 19.71 -3.51 14.74
CA ASN A 82 19.42 -2.62 15.86
C ASN A 82 19.77 -3.30 17.18
N LYS A 83 19.39 -4.57 17.35
CA LYS A 83 19.79 -5.40 18.50
C LYS A 83 21.30 -5.44 18.67
N ALA A 84 22.08 -5.71 17.62
CA ALA A 84 23.55 -5.69 17.66
C ALA A 84 24.13 -4.29 17.97
N LEU A 85 23.50 -3.22 17.49
CA LEU A 85 23.92 -1.84 17.78
C LEU A 85 23.66 -1.44 19.23
N LEU A 86 22.51 -1.83 19.79
CA LEU A 86 22.18 -1.61 21.20
C LEU A 86 23.10 -2.45 22.11
N GLY A 87 23.34 -3.71 21.75
CA GLY A 87 24.27 -4.58 22.47
C GLY A 87 25.70 -4.03 22.56
N LYS A 88 26.14 -3.26 21.55
CA LYS A 88 27.44 -2.56 21.61
C LYS A 88 27.55 -1.65 22.83
N TRP A 89 26.47 -1.00 23.25
CA TRP A 89 26.48 -0.10 24.41
C TRP A 89 26.56 -0.86 25.74
N VAL A 90 25.91 -2.04 25.81
CA VAL A 90 26.07 -2.97 26.94
C VAL A 90 27.54 -3.40 27.06
N TRP A 91 28.15 -3.82 25.95
CA TRP A 91 29.57 -4.16 25.90
C TRP A 91 30.46 -2.99 26.33
N ARG A 92 30.23 -1.79 25.79
CA ARG A 92 31.05 -0.60 26.10
C ARG A 92 30.97 -0.24 27.59
N TYR A 93 29.83 -0.44 28.24
CA TYR A 93 29.70 -0.20 29.67
C TYR A 93 30.62 -1.11 30.48
N ALA A 94 30.71 -2.38 30.09
CA ALA A 94 31.60 -3.35 30.72
C ALA A 94 33.08 -3.07 30.38
N TYR A 95 33.38 -2.83 29.12
CA TYR A 95 34.74 -2.76 28.57
C TYR A 95 35.46 -1.43 28.85
N GLU A 96 34.78 -0.29 28.73
CA GLU A 96 35.41 1.02 28.87
C GLU A 96 35.70 1.36 30.34
N LYS A 97 36.88 1.93 30.57
CA LYS A 97 37.36 2.38 31.88
C LYS A 97 37.13 3.88 32.02
N ASP A 98 36.65 4.28 33.20
CA ASP A 98 36.65 5.68 33.71
C ASP A 98 36.13 6.78 32.77
N ASN A 99 35.10 6.47 31.98
CA ASN A 99 34.43 7.44 31.11
C ASN A 99 33.28 8.16 31.82
N LEU A 100 33.15 9.47 31.61
CA LEU A 100 32.10 10.31 32.22
C LEU A 100 30.68 9.75 31.99
N TRP A 101 30.39 9.28 30.78
CA TRP A 101 29.07 8.71 30.46
C TRP A 101 28.76 7.45 31.29
N LYS A 102 29.77 6.59 31.54
CA LYS A 102 29.62 5.39 32.35
C LYS A 102 29.37 5.76 33.81
N THR A 103 30.06 6.77 34.33
CA THR A 103 29.85 7.31 35.68
C THR A 103 28.44 7.85 35.84
N VAL A 104 27.98 8.69 34.91
CA VAL A 104 26.61 9.26 34.92
C VAL A 104 25.55 8.15 34.91
N ILE A 105 25.72 7.14 34.05
CA ILE A 105 24.81 6.00 33.96
C ILE A 105 24.85 5.15 35.24
N GLY A 106 26.05 4.89 35.80
CA GLY A 106 26.22 4.14 37.05
C GLY A 106 25.61 4.83 38.27
N VAL A 107 25.74 6.15 38.38
CA VAL A 107 25.10 6.95 39.45
C VAL A 107 23.58 6.95 39.28
N LYS A 108 23.09 7.12 38.06
CA LYS A 108 21.65 7.22 37.77
C LYS A 108 20.90 5.91 38.01
N TYR A 109 21.46 4.78 37.59
CA TYR A 109 20.77 3.48 37.60
C TYR A 109 21.31 2.51 38.67
N GLY A 110 22.42 2.85 39.33
CA GLY A 110 23.12 1.92 40.23
C GLY A 110 23.95 0.88 39.48
N GLN A 111 24.91 0.27 40.17
CA GLN A 111 25.81 -0.73 39.62
C GLN A 111 25.67 -2.08 40.32
N GLU A 112 25.94 -3.15 39.57
CA GLU A 112 25.98 -4.54 40.06
C GLU A 112 27.10 -5.33 39.37
N GLY A 113 27.32 -6.58 39.80
CA GLY A 113 28.36 -7.45 39.27
C GLY A 113 29.73 -6.77 39.31
N CYS A 114 30.17 -6.30 40.48
CA CYS A 114 31.46 -5.62 40.66
C CYS A 114 31.69 -4.43 39.70
N GLY A 115 30.63 -3.70 39.36
CA GLY A 115 30.68 -2.51 38.49
C GLY A 115 30.73 -2.83 36.99
N TRP A 116 30.54 -4.10 36.60
CA TRP A 116 30.46 -4.50 35.20
C TRP A 116 29.11 -4.16 34.57
N ARG A 117 28.04 -4.06 35.37
CA ARG A 117 26.67 -3.85 34.88
C ARG A 117 25.96 -2.75 35.67
N THR A 118 24.95 -2.15 35.06
CA THR A 118 23.96 -1.38 35.80
C THR A 118 22.90 -2.30 36.38
N LYS A 119 22.24 -1.89 37.47
CA LYS A 119 21.03 -2.59 37.94
C LYS A 119 19.92 -2.52 36.90
N GLU A 120 18.94 -3.41 37.03
CA GLU A 120 17.75 -3.41 36.18
C GLU A 120 17.00 -2.07 36.27
N VAL A 121 16.59 -1.54 35.12
CA VAL A 121 15.98 -0.21 35.03
C VAL A 121 14.47 -0.31 35.30
N CYS A 122 14.10 -0.30 36.58
CA CYS A 122 12.70 -0.34 37.04
C CYS A 122 12.12 1.08 37.15
N GLY A 123 11.33 1.51 36.16
CA GLY A 123 10.61 2.78 36.19
C GLY A 123 9.34 2.72 35.33
N SER A 124 8.22 3.20 35.89
CA SER A 124 6.86 3.08 35.34
C SER A 124 6.56 4.05 34.18
N PHE A 125 7.35 5.11 33.97
CA PHE A 125 7.10 6.09 32.91
C PHE A 125 8.38 6.56 32.18
N GLY A 126 8.29 6.69 30.85
CA GLY A 126 9.32 7.26 29.97
C GLY A 126 10.09 6.25 29.10
N VAL A 127 10.27 6.58 27.81
CA VAL A 127 11.20 5.91 26.86
C VAL A 127 12.61 6.44 27.09
N GLY A 128 13.32 5.86 28.07
CA GLY A 128 14.73 6.19 28.31
C GLY A 128 15.63 5.37 27.39
N LEU A 129 16.56 6.02 26.66
CA LEU A 129 17.53 5.35 25.79
C LEU A 129 18.26 4.17 26.47
N TRP A 130 18.68 4.35 27.73
CA TRP A 130 19.34 3.29 28.49
C TRP A 130 18.41 2.10 28.82
N LYS A 131 17.12 2.37 29.05
CA LYS A 131 16.10 1.33 29.28
C LYS A 131 15.93 0.44 28.05
N GLU A 132 15.93 1.02 26.85
CA GLU A 132 15.88 0.26 25.59
C GLU A 132 17.17 -0.53 25.33
N ILE A 133 18.35 0.02 25.67
CA ILE A 133 19.63 -0.69 25.60
C ILE A 133 19.62 -1.92 26.52
N MET A 134 19.09 -1.79 27.74
CA MET A 134 19.09 -2.86 28.74
C MET A 134 18.16 -4.02 28.39
N LYS A 135 17.17 -3.85 27.49
CA LYS A 135 16.38 -4.97 26.94
C LYS A 135 17.26 -5.99 26.19
N GLU A 136 18.40 -5.52 25.66
CA GLU A 136 19.36 -6.33 24.92
C GLU A 136 20.53 -6.83 25.77
N ALA A 137 20.46 -6.68 27.10
CA ALA A 137 21.56 -7.04 27.99
C ALA A 137 21.81 -8.55 28.07
N ASN A 138 20.76 -9.38 28.15
CA ASN A 138 20.89 -10.82 28.45
C ASN A 138 21.76 -11.56 27.43
N TRP A 139 21.40 -11.49 26.13
CA TRP A 139 22.17 -12.17 25.08
C TRP A 139 23.60 -11.62 24.93
N CYS A 140 23.80 -10.33 25.22
CA CYS A 140 25.14 -9.74 25.26
C CYS A 140 25.98 -10.35 26.37
N TRP A 141 25.42 -10.49 27.57
CA TRP A 141 26.11 -11.03 28.72
C TRP A 141 26.42 -12.52 28.60
N GLU A 142 25.57 -13.29 27.95
CA GLU A 142 25.85 -14.70 27.61
C GLU A 142 27.06 -14.85 26.67
N SER A 143 27.42 -13.79 25.94
CA SER A 143 28.52 -13.74 24.97
C SER A 143 29.78 -13.03 25.50
N ILE A 144 29.82 -12.66 26.79
CA ILE A 144 30.94 -12.00 27.45
C ILE A 144 31.65 -12.95 28.41
N GLU A 145 32.98 -12.97 28.32
CA GLU A 145 33.89 -13.71 29.19
C GLU A 145 34.80 -12.76 29.96
N PHE A 146 35.38 -13.20 31.07
CA PHE A 146 36.22 -12.38 31.94
C PHE A 146 37.69 -12.78 31.83
N LYS A 147 38.56 -11.80 31.54
CA LYS A 147 40.01 -11.91 31.66
C LYS A 147 40.42 -11.48 33.07
N VAL A 148 40.99 -12.42 33.81
CA VAL A 148 41.52 -12.14 35.15
C VAL A 148 42.85 -11.38 35.03
N GLY A 149 42.90 -10.21 35.63
CA GLY A 149 44.07 -9.38 35.85
C GLY A 149 44.49 -9.47 37.31
N LYS A 150 44.21 -8.41 38.10
CA LYS A 150 44.37 -8.37 39.56
C LYS A 150 43.38 -9.25 40.34
N GLY A 151 42.28 -9.68 39.72
CA GLY A 151 41.25 -10.52 40.33
C GLY A 151 40.34 -9.78 41.32
N THR A 152 40.27 -8.45 41.28
CA THR A 152 39.52 -7.61 42.23
C THR A 152 38.05 -7.42 41.86
N ARG A 153 37.66 -7.77 40.64
CA ARG A 153 36.31 -7.57 40.08
C ARG A 153 35.71 -8.82 39.44
N VAL A 154 36.42 -9.95 39.43
CA VAL A 154 35.92 -11.23 38.90
C VAL A 154 35.62 -12.19 40.04
N LEU A 155 34.41 -12.74 40.06
CA LEU A 155 33.91 -13.70 41.03
C LEU A 155 34.27 -15.12 40.62
N PHE A 156 34.83 -15.88 41.56
CA PHE A 156 35.36 -17.21 41.30
C PHE A 156 34.28 -18.19 40.79
N TRP A 157 33.10 -18.19 41.39
CA TRP A 157 32.07 -19.19 41.10
C TRP A 157 31.09 -18.79 39.98
N THR A 158 30.77 -17.50 39.88
CA THR A 158 29.62 -17.02 39.11
C THR A 158 30.00 -16.27 37.84
N ASP A 159 31.28 -15.94 37.63
CA ASP A 159 31.75 -15.30 36.40
C ASP A 159 32.41 -16.32 35.46
N LYS A 160 32.26 -16.10 34.15
CA LYS A 160 32.87 -16.95 33.11
C LYS A 160 34.32 -16.54 32.87
N TRP A 161 35.23 -17.02 33.71
CA TRP A 161 36.66 -16.71 33.62
C TRP A 161 37.55 -17.92 33.29
N CYS A 162 37.00 -19.13 33.41
CA CYS A 162 37.70 -20.39 33.15
C CYS A 162 36.77 -21.36 32.40
N GLY A 163 37.00 -21.55 31.10
CA GLY A 163 36.16 -22.36 30.23
C GLY A 163 34.91 -21.63 29.72
N ASN A 164 33.99 -22.38 29.10
CA ASN A 164 32.82 -21.83 28.41
C ASN A 164 31.60 -21.55 29.32
N GLU A 165 31.60 -22.10 30.53
CA GLU A 165 30.51 -21.98 31.51
C GLU A 165 31.03 -21.53 32.88
N VAL A 166 30.12 -21.08 33.75
CA VAL A 166 30.48 -20.68 35.11
C VAL A 166 30.74 -21.92 35.98
N LEU A 167 31.67 -21.81 36.94
CA LEU A 167 32.04 -22.94 37.80
C LEU A 167 30.89 -23.43 38.68
N SER A 168 29.96 -22.54 39.07
CA SER A 168 28.77 -22.93 39.83
C SER A 168 27.81 -23.84 39.05
N GLN A 169 27.79 -23.74 37.72
CA GLN A 169 26.99 -24.61 36.85
C GLN A 169 27.74 -25.89 36.51
N THR A 170 29.06 -25.81 36.34
CA THR A 170 29.90 -26.98 36.04
C THR A 170 30.06 -27.89 37.26
N PHE A 171 30.10 -27.31 38.47
CA PHE A 171 30.32 -28.00 39.73
C PHE A 171 29.29 -27.58 40.81
N PRO A 172 27.99 -27.87 40.63
CA PRO A 172 26.93 -27.36 41.50
C PRO A 172 27.05 -27.87 42.95
N GLN A 173 27.48 -29.12 43.14
CA GLN A 173 27.67 -29.71 44.47
C GLN A 173 28.80 -29.02 45.25
N LEU A 174 29.91 -28.69 44.59
CA LEU A 174 31.02 -27.95 45.20
C LEU A 174 30.61 -26.51 45.53
N PHE A 175 29.81 -25.88 44.68
CA PHE A 175 29.27 -24.55 44.92
C PHE A 175 28.34 -24.50 46.14
N THR A 176 27.51 -25.53 46.35
CA THR A 176 26.67 -25.63 47.56
C THR A 176 27.50 -25.65 48.84
N LEU A 177 28.64 -26.34 48.82
CA LEU A 177 29.55 -26.49 49.97
C LEU A 177 30.52 -25.31 50.16
N ALA A 178 30.60 -24.39 49.20
CA ALA A 178 31.52 -23.26 49.25
C ALA A 178 31.14 -22.26 50.35
N GLY A 179 32.04 -22.03 51.31
CA GLY A 179 31.87 -21.03 52.39
C GLY A 179 31.86 -19.58 51.90
N HIS A 180 32.43 -19.31 50.73
CA HIS A 180 32.45 -17.97 50.10
C HIS A 180 31.99 -18.05 48.64
N ARG A 181 30.67 -18.11 48.43
CA ARG A 181 30.07 -18.21 47.08
C ARG A 181 30.32 -16.99 46.18
N ASN A 182 30.56 -15.83 46.80
CA ASN A 182 30.86 -14.56 46.12
C ASN A 182 32.34 -14.15 46.27
N ALA A 183 33.24 -15.12 46.49
CA ALA A 183 34.67 -14.83 46.58
C ALA A 183 35.20 -14.26 45.26
N LYS A 184 36.04 -13.23 45.34
CA LYS A 184 36.77 -12.70 44.19
C LYS A 184 38.04 -13.53 43.97
N ILE A 185 38.50 -13.60 42.73
CA ILE A 185 39.67 -14.42 42.39
C ILE A 185 40.94 -13.93 43.11
N GLY A 186 41.10 -12.62 43.28
CA GLY A 186 42.23 -12.03 44.02
C GLY A 186 42.29 -12.50 45.48
N ASP A 187 41.14 -12.74 46.11
CA ASP A 187 41.05 -13.21 47.49
C ASP A 187 41.34 -14.72 47.61
N MET A 188 41.30 -15.45 46.49
CA MET A 188 41.48 -16.91 46.40
C MET A 188 42.89 -17.30 45.92
N LEU A 189 43.80 -16.33 45.71
CA LEU A 189 45.12 -16.54 45.13
C LEU A 189 46.00 -17.54 45.89
N ASN A 190 45.90 -17.57 47.22
CA ASN A 190 46.68 -18.49 48.06
C ASN A 190 46.20 -19.95 47.97
N LEU A 191 45.02 -20.20 47.41
CA LEU A 191 44.39 -21.52 47.32
C LEU A 191 44.55 -22.18 45.95
N LEU A 192 44.82 -21.40 44.90
CA LEU A 192 44.98 -21.88 43.54
C LEU A 192 46.47 -22.11 43.23
N ARG A 193 46.98 -23.31 43.56
CA ARG A 193 48.31 -23.73 43.09
C ARG A 193 48.33 -23.59 41.56
N ASP A 194 49.28 -22.80 41.06
CA ASP A 194 49.56 -22.54 39.63
C ASP A 194 48.78 -21.39 38.96
N PHE A 195 47.89 -20.67 39.67
CA PHE A 195 47.23 -19.48 39.12
C PHE A 195 47.95 -18.19 39.55
N ARG A 196 48.47 -17.41 38.59
CA ARG A 196 49.12 -16.11 38.85
C ARG A 196 48.25 -14.98 38.32
N THR A 197 47.86 -14.05 39.19
CA THR A 197 47.28 -12.77 38.77
C THR A 197 48.36 -11.88 38.14
N SER A 198 47.92 -10.91 37.34
CA SER A 198 48.81 -9.91 36.72
C SER A 198 48.63 -8.53 37.36
N LEU A 199 49.54 -7.62 37.07
CA LEU A 199 49.41 -6.21 37.44
C LEU A 199 48.36 -5.47 36.60
N GLU A 200 47.86 -6.08 35.51
CA GLU A 200 46.77 -5.53 34.70
C GLU A 200 45.44 -5.56 35.44
N GLU A 201 44.57 -4.58 35.21
CA GLU A 201 43.20 -4.64 35.70
C GLU A 201 42.40 -5.76 35.05
N ASP A 202 41.42 -6.31 35.78
CA ASP A 202 40.44 -7.24 35.21
C ASP A 202 39.75 -6.60 33.98
N SER A 203 39.41 -7.42 32.99
CA SER A 203 38.76 -6.96 31.75
C SER A 203 37.78 -7.99 31.19
N VAL A 204 36.92 -7.56 30.27
CA VAL A 204 35.96 -8.43 29.57
C VAL A 204 36.46 -8.76 28.17
N ARG A 205 36.10 -9.93 27.65
CA ARG A 205 36.35 -10.43 26.30
C ARG A 205 35.05 -10.83 25.62
N TRP A 206 35.00 -10.71 24.30
CA TRP A 206 33.85 -11.10 23.49
C TRP A 206 34.04 -12.48 22.84
N LYS A 207 33.06 -13.38 22.99
CA LYS A 207 33.10 -14.78 22.50
C LYS A 207 33.05 -14.95 20.96
N GLY A 208 32.77 -13.89 20.19
CA GLY A 208 32.58 -13.94 18.74
C GLY A 208 33.85 -13.76 17.88
N GLU A 209 33.71 -13.81 16.54
CA GLU A 209 34.82 -13.59 15.58
C GLU A 209 35.52 -12.23 15.79
N GLY A 210 36.80 -12.23 16.18
CA GLY A 210 37.66 -11.03 16.30
C GLY A 210 38.74 -11.12 17.40
N ASN A 211 39.52 -10.04 17.60
CA ASN A 211 40.56 -9.90 18.63
C ASN A 211 39.98 -9.67 20.04
N ASP A 212 39.06 -10.53 20.52
CA ASP A 212 38.43 -10.44 21.85
C ASP A 212 37.56 -9.17 22.09
N VAL A 213 37.24 -8.39 21.04
CA VAL A 213 36.47 -7.12 21.13
C VAL A 213 35.14 -7.21 20.38
N PHE A 214 34.08 -6.66 20.97
CA PHE A 214 32.76 -6.59 20.33
C PHE A 214 32.79 -5.83 18.99
N GLY A 215 32.47 -6.55 17.92
CA GLY A 215 32.18 -5.98 16.61
C GLY A 215 30.72 -6.14 16.23
N VAL A 216 30.04 -5.06 15.83
CA VAL A 216 28.62 -5.10 15.38
C VAL A 216 28.41 -6.12 14.25
N LYS A 217 29.40 -6.28 13.36
CA LYS A 217 29.37 -7.28 12.28
C LYS A 217 29.39 -8.71 12.82
N GLY A 218 30.22 -9.02 13.82
CA GLY A 218 30.31 -10.33 14.46
C GLY A 218 29.06 -10.64 15.27
N ALA A 219 28.61 -9.70 16.11
CA ALA A 219 27.38 -9.83 16.88
C ALA A 219 26.13 -10.04 15.99
N TYR A 220 26.02 -9.30 14.88
CA TYR A 220 24.94 -9.50 13.92
C TYR A 220 24.95 -10.89 13.27
N LYS A 221 26.13 -11.45 12.96
CA LYS A 221 26.25 -12.84 12.48
C LYS A 221 25.82 -13.86 13.55
N MET A 222 26.21 -13.65 14.80
CA MET A 222 25.81 -14.53 15.92
C MET A 222 24.29 -14.56 16.11
N LEU A 223 23.63 -13.41 15.96
CA LEU A 223 22.17 -13.29 16.07
C LEU A 223 21.40 -13.92 14.89
N ILE A 224 22.04 -14.15 13.75
CA ILE A 224 21.41 -14.70 12.54
C ILE A 224 21.67 -16.19 12.39
N GLY A 225 22.69 -16.72 13.06
CA GLY A 225 23.34 -17.95 12.61
C GLY A 225 24.29 -17.66 11.44
N SER A 226 25.31 -18.49 11.27
CA SER A 226 26.46 -18.26 10.39
C SER A 226 26.08 -18.11 8.90
N SER A 227 25.80 -16.89 8.44
CA SER A 227 25.87 -16.47 7.01
C SER A 227 25.51 -14.97 6.81
N ALA A 228 26.34 -14.04 7.29
CA ALA A 228 26.14 -12.62 6.93
C ALA A 228 27.42 -11.81 6.79
N ARG A 229 27.75 -11.43 5.54
CA ARG A 229 28.74 -10.39 5.21
C ARG A 229 28.08 -9.00 5.11
N ALA A 230 28.90 -7.94 5.16
CA ALA A 230 28.45 -6.56 5.35
C ALA A 230 27.95 -5.85 4.08
N PHE A 231 27.06 -4.87 4.29
CA PHE A 231 26.35 -4.12 3.26
C PHE A 231 27.01 -2.75 2.96
N PRO A 232 27.31 -2.42 1.68
CA PRO A 232 27.85 -1.12 1.31
C PRO A 232 26.70 -0.11 1.08
N ASN A 233 26.38 0.66 2.12
CA ASN A 233 25.30 1.65 2.12
C ASN A 233 25.47 2.77 1.07
N ARG A 234 26.70 3.06 0.64
CA ARG A 234 26.98 4.12 -0.35
C ARG A 234 26.58 3.80 -1.79
N ARG A 235 26.19 2.57 -2.13
CA ARG A 235 25.84 2.20 -3.52
C ARG A 235 24.34 2.29 -3.86
N ILE A 236 23.45 2.27 -2.86
CA ILE A 236 21.99 2.45 -3.10
C ILE A 236 21.63 3.93 -3.26
N TRP A 237 22.27 4.81 -2.49
CA TRP A 237 22.01 6.25 -2.50
C TRP A 237 22.88 6.99 -3.53
N MET A 238 23.03 6.42 -4.73
CA MET A 238 23.78 7.04 -5.83
C MET A 238 22.86 7.90 -6.70
N ASP A 239 23.39 8.98 -7.28
CA ASP A 239 22.70 9.94 -8.19
C ASP A 239 22.13 9.32 -9.49
N LYS A 240 22.26 7.99 -9.67
CA LYS A 240 21.86 7.25 -10.88
C LYS A 240 20.61 6.38 -10.69
N VAL A 241 20.00 6.37 -9.50
CA VAL A 241 18.73 5.66 -9.27
C VAL A 241 17.56 6.59 -9.60
N PRO A 242 16.57 6.16 -10.41
CA PRO A 242 15.43 7.00 -10.74
C PRO A 242 14.72 7.54 -9.50
N THR A 243 14.38 8.82 -9.48
CA THR A 243 13.80 9.50 -8.30
C THR A 243 12.58 8.79 -7.73
N LYS A 244 11.73 8.19 -8.59
CA LYS A 244 10.56 7.41 -8.16
C LYS A 244 10.92 6.15 -7.35
N VAL A 245 12.05 5.51 -7.68
CA VAL A 245 12.56 4.33 -6.95
C VAL A 245 13.15 4.77 -5.62
N SER A 246 13.90 5.87 -5.61
CA SER A 246 14.46 6.45 -4.38
C SER A 246 13.38 6.91 -3.39
N PHE A 247 12.33 7.57 -3.88
CA PHE A 247 11.21 8.01 -3.05
C PHE A 247 10.43 6.82 -2.48
N PHE A 248 10.15 5.80 -3.30
CA PHE A 248 9.52 4.56 -2.83
C PHE A 248 10.39 3.85 -1.78
N ALA A 249 11.69 3.69 -2.02
CA ALA A 249 12.61 3.08 -1.06
C ALA A 249 12.70 3.87 0.25
N TRP A 250 12.64 5.20 0.18
CA TRP A 250 12.53 6.08 1.35
C TRP A 250 11.23 5.79 2.12
N GLU A 251 10.05 5.94 1.51
CA GLU A 251 8.75 5.64 2.15
C GLU A 251 8.74 4.24 2.79
N ALA A 252 9.29 3.25 2.09
CA ALA A 252 9.35 1.88 2.56
C ALA A 252 10.29 1.71 3.76
N SER A 253 11.44 2.41 3.79
CA SER A 253 12.36 2.42 4.93
C SER A 253 11.75 3.03 6.20
N TRP A 254 10.82 3.97 6.04
CA TRP A 254 10.02 4.54 7.11
C TRP A 254 8.80 3.68 7.48
N GLY A 255 8.58 2.56 6.78
CA GLY A 255 7.42 1.69 6.97
C GLY A 255 6.11 2.41 6.67
N LYS A 256 6.09 3.27 5.64
CA LYS A 256 4.93 4.07 5.23
C LYS A 256 4.25 3.57 3.96
N ILE A 257 4.76 2.51 3.34
CA ILE A 257 4.10 1.89 2.19
C ILE A 257 2.81 1.19 2.62
N LEU A 258 1.81 1.22 1.73
CA LEU A 258 0.53 0.53 1.90
C LEU A 258 0.78 -0.99 1.96
N THR A 259 0.45 -1.58 3.11
CA THR A 259 0.68 -2.97 3.51
C THR A 259 -0.51 -3.39 4.37
N LEU A 260 -0.86 -4.69 4.41
CA LEU A 260 -2.01 -5.15 5.19
C LEU A 260 -1.92 -4.76 6.67
N ASP A 261 -0.72 -4.81 7.29
CA ASP A 261 -0.53 -4.38 8.68
C ASP A 261 -0.94 -2.91 8.90
N LYS A 262 -0.68 -2.04 7.91
CA LYS A 262 -1.05 -0.62 7.96
C LYS A 262 -2.53 -0.40 7.73
N LEU A 263 -3.15 -1.16 6.84
CA LEU A 263 -4.59 -1.10 6.60
C LEU A 263 -5.36 -1.60 7.82
N GLN A 264 -4.88 -2.64 8.49
CA GLN A 264 -5.47 -3.15 9.73
C GLN A 264 -5.39 -2.14 10.88
N ARG A 265 -4.25 -1.46 11.05
CA ARG A 265 -4.12 -0.36 12.03
C ARG A 265 -5.06 0.81 11.77
N ARG A 266 -5.59 0.94 10.56
CA ARG A 266 -6.60 1.95 10.17
C ARG A 266 -8.04 1.43 10.27
N GLY A 267 -8.26 0.25 10.85
CA GLY A 267 -9.59 -0.33 11.08
C GLY A 267 -10.07 -1.30 9.99
N GLY A 268 -9.20 -1.72 9.08
CA GLY A 268 -9.54 -2.74 8.07
C GLY A 268 -9.56 -4.17 8.65
N SER A 269 -10.65 -4.90 8.48
CA SER A 269 -10.74 -6.34 8.80
C SER A 269 -10.25 -7.17 7.63
N PHE A 270 -8.95 -7.51 7.61
CA PHE A 270 -8.34 -8.32 6.56
C PHE A 270 -7.64 -9.55 7.16
N LEU A 271 -7.53 -10.63 6.37
CA LEU A 271 -6.60 -11.73 6.66
C LEU A 271 -5.17 -11.15 6.63
N THR A 272 -4.39 -11.38 7.68
CA THR A 272 -3.06 -10.76 7.85
C THR A 272 -1.98 -11.42 7.01
N GLY A 273 -2.22 -12.65 6.52
CA GLY A 273 -1.24 -13.41 5.76
C GLY A 273 -0.87 -12.71 4.44
N CYS A 274 0.42 -12.57 4.20
CA CYS A 274 0.93 -12.01 2.96
C CYS A 274 0.54 -12.89 1.77
N PHE A 275 -0.05 -12.26 0.75
CA PHE A 275 -0.51 -12.95 -0.46
C PHE A 275 0.61 -13.62 -1.26
N LEU A 276 1.86 -13.18 -1.06
CA LEU A 276 3.01 -13.80 -1.69
C LEU A 276 3.38 -15.11 -0.96
N CYS A 277 3.65 -15.07 0.37
CA CYS A 277 4.14 -16.28 1.09
C CYS A 277 3.04 -17.17 1.65
N GLY A 278 1.88 -16.61 1.98
CA GLY A 278 0.81 -17.29 2.72
C GLY A 278 1.16 -17.64 4.18
N CYS A 279 2.34 -17.29 4.69
CA CYS A 279 2.87 -17.78 5.98
C CYS A 279 3.12 -16.71 7.06
N GLU A 280 3.45 -15.47 6.69
CA GLU A 280 3.70 -14.38 7.65
C GLU A 280 2.80 -13.17 7.36
N GLU A 281 2.73 -12.24 8.31
CA GLU A 281 1.96 -11.00 8.15
C GLU A 281 2.55 -10.06 7.08
N GLU A 282 1.71 -9.52 6.20
CA GLU A 282 2.16 -8.53 5.21
C GLU A 282 2.48 -7.18 5.83
N ASN A 283 3.77 -6.89 5.94
CA ASN A 283 4.28 -5.58 6.31
C ASN A 283 5.41 -5.12 5.38
N ALA A 284 5.80 -3.84 5.49
CA ALA A 284 6.78 -3.25 4.57
C ALA A 284 8.11 -4.00 4.54
N ASN A 285 8.56 -4.48 5.71
CA ASN A 285 9.74 -5.32 5.81
C ASN A 285 9.46 -6.66 5.13
N HIS A 286 8.37 -7.33 5.50
CA HIS A 286 8.01 -8.62 4.94
C HIS A 286 7.97 -8.56 3.40
N ILE A 287 7.22 -7.67 2.75
CA ILE A 287 7.17 -7.53 1.28
C ILE A 287 8.56 -7.25 0.66
N LEU A 288 9.39 -6.42 1.29
CA LEU A 288 10.69 -6.03 0.73
C LEU A 288 11.82 -7.03 1.05
N TYR A 289 11.68 -7.87 2.08
CA TYR A 289 12.63 -8.93 2.44
C TYR A 289 12.20 -10.30 1.88
N ILE A 290 10.94 -10.44 1.49
CA ILE A 290 10.34 -11.56 0.76
C ILE A 290 11.09 -11.92 -0.51
N VAL A 291 11.82 -10.95 -1.07
CA VAL A 291 12.69 -11.06 -2.24
C VAL A 291 13.69 -12.23 -2.14
N GLN A 292 14.05 -12.67 -0.93
CA GLN A 292 14.94 -13.84 -0.74
C GLN A 292 14.24 -15.21 -0.77
N TRP A 293 12.91 -15.28 -0.78
CA TRP A 293 12.18 -16.52 -0.43
C TRP A 293 11.36 -17.14 -1.57
N PHE A 294 11.07 -16.43 -2.65
CA PHE A 294 10.10 -16.92 -3.66
C PHE A 294 10.66 -17.72 -4.82
N HIS A 295 11.99 -17.81 -4.96
CA HIS A 295 12.62 -18.53 -6.07
C HIS A 295 11.91 -18.26 -7.41
N PHE A 296 11.62 -16.99 -7.69
CA PHE A 296 10.90 -16.63 -8.92
C PHE A 296 11.67 -17.21 -10.10
N ASN A 297 10.94 -17.78 -11.07
CA ASN A 297 11.58 -18.25 -12.29
C ASN A 297 12.30 -17.05 -12.94
N LYS A 298 13.59 -17.20 -13.30
CA LYS A 298 14.37 -16.13 -13.96
C LYS A 298 13.74 -15.60 -15.25
N ASN A 299 12.88 -16.40 -15.88
CA ASN A 299 12.13 -16.03 -17.08
C ASN A 299 10.74 -15.43 -16.75
N CYS A 300 10.44 -15.14 -15.47
CA CYS A 300 9.20 -14.50 -15.07
C CYS A 300 9.14 -13.09 -15.67
N LEU A 301 8.09 -12.82 -16.44
CA LEU A 301 7.84 -11.53 -17.06
C LEU A 301 7.08 -10.63 -16.11
N ILE A 302 7.47 -9.35 -16.07
CA ILE A 302 6.74 -8.28 -15.41
C ILE A 302 6.05 -7.46 -16.50
N VAL A 303 4.73 -7.45 -16.52
CA VAL A 303 3.90 -6.62 -17.40
C VAL A 303 3.73 -5.22 -16.78
N GLN A 304 3.48 -4.19 -17.60
CA GLN A 304 3.28 -2.83 -17.10
C GLN A 304 2.17 -2.75 -16.05
N TRP A 305 2.50 -2.10 -14.94
CA TRP A 305 1.54 -1.84 -13.86
C TRP A 305 0.62 -0.70 -14.26
N SER A 306 -0.60 -0.71 -13.75
CA SER A 306 -1.61 0.34 -13.96
C SER A 306 -2.40 0.53 -12.67
N GLY A 307 -3.19 1.59 -12.58
CA GLY A 307 -3.99 1.90 -11.41
C GLY A 307 -5.06 0.85 -11.09
N ASP A 308 -5.66 0.97 -9.91
CA ASP A 308 -6.74 0.11 -9.43
C ASP A 308 -8.00 0.13 -10.32
N ASN A 309 -8.37 1.30 -10.83
CA ASN A 309 -9.52 1.50 -11.71
C ASN A 309 -9.34 0.83 -13.10
N PRO A 310 -8.23 1.05 -13.82
CA PRO A 310 -7.91 0.30 -15.04
C PRO A 310 -7.89 -1.22 -14.83
N ASN A 311 -7.32 -1.68 -13.71
CA ASN A 311 -7.35 -3.09 -13.39
C ASN A 311 -8.77 -3.57 -13.08
N SER A 312 -9.60 -2.80 -12.36
CA SER A 312 -10.99 -3.16 -12.08
C SER A 312 -11.81 -3.29 -13.36
N LEU A 313 -11.60 -2.41 -14.34
CA LEU A 313 -12.22 -2.53 -15.67
C LEU A 313 -11.90 -3.88 -16.32
N ALA A 314 -10.62 -4.29 -16.29
CA ALA A 314 -10.20 -5.60 -16.79
C ALA A 314 -10.80 -6.76 -15.99
N GLY A 315 -10.78 -6.68 -14.66
CA GLY A 315 -11.30 -7.71 -13.75
C GLY A 315 -12.82 -7.88 -13.82
N LEU A 316 -13.55 -6.82 -14.17
CA LEU A 316 -14.99 -6.84 -14.44
C LEU A 316 -15.30 -7.31 -15.86
N THR A 317 -14.30 -7.60 -16.70
CA THR A 317 -14.46 -8.04 -18.10
C THR A 317 -15.27 -7.08 -18.96
N LEU A 318 -15.10 -5.77 -18.75
CA LEU A 318 -15.51 -4.79 -19.75
C LEU A 318 -14.52 -4.90 -20.92
N ASN A 319 -15.00 -5.20 -22.13
CA ASN A 319 -14.10 -5.43 -23.27
C ASN A 319 -14.57 -4.78 -24.57
N THR A 320 -15.86 -4.48 -24.69
CA THR A 320 -16.40 -3.90 -25.92
C THR A 320 -16.96 -2.50 -25.68
N PRO A 321 -16.82 -1.57 -26.64
CA PRO A 321 -17.51 -0.29 -26.56
C PRO A 321 -18.99 -0.46 -26.24
N GLY A 322 -19.48 0.33 -25.30
CA GLY A 322 -20.82 0.22 -24.73
C GLY A 322 -20.95 -0.69 -23.51
N ASP A 323 -19.93 -1.46 -23.14
CA ASP A 323 -19.86 -2.10 -21.82
C ASP A 323 -19.69 -1.02 -20.74
N LEU A 324 -20.48 -1.11 -19.67
CA LEU A 324 -20.45 -0.19 -18.53
C LEU A 324 -20.45 -0.97 -17.22
N ALA A 325 -19.81 -0.45 -16.18
CA ALA A 325 -19.91 -0.95 -14.81
C ALA A 325 -20.27 0.19 -13.87
N ILE A 326 -21.08 -0.13 -12.86
CA ILE A 326 -21.46 0.78 -11.78
C ILE A 326 -21.02 0.13 -10.47
N SER A 327 -19.99 0.70 -9.84
CA SER A 327 -19.52 0.30 -8.52
C SER A 327 -20.24 1.12 -7.47
N LEU A 328 -21.10 0.47 -6.68
CA LEU A 328 -21.94 1.10 -5.66
C LEU A 328 -21.33 0.92 -4.27
N GLY A 329 -20.65 1.95 -3.76
CA GLY A 329 -19.83 1.86 -2.55
C GLY A 329 -19.79 3.17 -1.76
N THR A 330 -18.74 3.39 -0.97
CA THR A 330 -18.54 4.67 -0.25
C THR A 330 -18.32 5.84 -1.22
N SER A 331 -17.92 5.57 -2.46
CA SER A 331 -18.01 6.51 -3.55
C SER A 331 -18.45 5.73 -4.77
N ASP A 332 -19.53 6.18 -5.39
CA ASP A 332 -20.07 5.47 -6.53
C ASP A 332 -19.24 5.81 -7.76
N THR A 333 -18.87 4.81 -8.52
CA THR A 333 -17.98 4.99 -9.68
C THR A 333 -18.57 4.31 -10.89
N VAL A 334 -18.65 5.05 -11.99
CA VAL A 334 -19.05 4.52 -13.30
C VAL A 334 -17.80 4.31 -14.13
N PHE A 335 -17.64 3.10 -14.66
CA PHE A 335 -16.61 2.74 -15.64
C PHE A 335 -17.28 2.42 -16.96
N GLY A 336 -16.81 2.94 -18.09
CA GLY A 336 -17.36 2.62 -19.40
C GLY A 336 -16.27 2.45 -20.44
N ILE A 337 -16.57 1.74 -21.53
CA ILE A 337 -15.70 1.69 -22.71
C ILE A 337 -16.39 2.40 -23.87
N THR A 338 -15.66 3.29 -24.54
CA THR A 338 -16.12 3.95 -25.77
C THR A 338 -15.00 4.02 -26.79
N SER A 339 -15.38 4.02 -28.07
CA SER A 339 -14.48 4.28 -29.19
C SER A 339 -14.42 5.76 -29.58
N ASN A 340 -15.37 6.59 -29.12
CA ASN A 340 -15.46 8.01 -29.46
C ASN A 340 -15.67 8.84 -28.20
N PRO A 341 -14.62 9.02 -27.37
CA PRO A 341 -14.73 9.75 -26.12
C PRO A 341 -15.02 11.23 -26.37
N GLN A 342 -15.77 11.83 -25.46
CA GLN A 342 -16.02 13.28 -25.43
C GLN A 342 -15.48 13.85 -24.10
N PRO A 343 -14.15 14.12 -24.00
CA PRO A 343 -13.57 14.68 -22.78
C PRO A 343 -14.22 16.01 -22.41
N SER A 344 -14.42 16.25 -21.12
CA SER A 344 -14.93 17.51 -20.58
C SER A 344 -14.17 17.93 -19.32
N LEU A 345 -14.60 19.02 -18.68
CA LEU A 345 -14.01 19.49 -17.41
C LEU A 345 -14.44 18.64 -16.19
N GLU A 346 -15.40 17.75 -16.41
CA GLU A 346 -15.91 16.81 -15.44
C GLU A 346 -15.31 15.43 -15.75
N GLY A 347 -15.38 14.46 -14.83
CA GLY A 347 -14.99 13.07 -15.12
C GLY A 347 -13.55 12.86 -15.65
N HIS A 348 -13.30 11.66 -16.16
CA HIS A 348 -11.99 11.29 -16.72
C HIS A 348 -12.13 10.37 -17.94
N VAL A 349 -11.25 10.57 -18.91
CA VAL A 349 -11.09 9.69 -20.08
C VAL A 349 -9.64 9.20 -20.10
N PHE A 350 -9.46 7.89 -20.17
CA PHE A 350 -8.14 7.27 -20.27
C PHE A 350 -8.07 6.33 -21.49
N PRO A 351 -6.88 6.07 -22.04
CA PRO A 351 -6.67 4.95 -22.95
C PRO A 351 -7.17 3.64 -22.33
N ASN A 352 -7.83 2.78 -23.11
CA ASN A 352 -8.36 1.53 -22.60
C ASN A 352 -7.21 0.56 -22.20
N PRO A 353 -7.20 0.00 -20.98
CA PRO A 353 -6.13 -0.90 -20.54
C PRO A 353 -6.23 -2.32 -21.11
N VAL A 354 -7.33 -2.67 -21.79
CA VAL A 354 -7.56 -4.00 -22.39
C VAL A 354 -7.75 -3.98 -23.91
N ASP A 355 -7.61 -2.80 -24.54
CA ASP A 355 -7.74 -2.58 -25.98
C ASP A 355 -6.81 -1.45 -26.47
N THR A 356 -6.29 -1.56 -27.70
CA THR A 356 -5.29 -0.59 -28.20
C THR A 356 -5.90 0.67 -28.82
N GLU A 357 -7.19 0.69 -29.13
CA GLU A 357 -7.81 1.82 -29.85
C GLU A 357 -8.86 2.52 -29.00
N GLY A 358 -9.60 1.78 -28.18
CA GLY A 358 -10.67 2.29 -27.34
C GLY A 358 -10.19 3.12 -26.16
N TYR A 359 -11.16 3.71 -25.47
CA TYR A 359 -10.98 4.52 -24.29
C TYR A 359 -11.84 3.98 -23.15
N MET A 360 -11.36 4.16 -21.93
CA MET A 360 -12.18 4.02 -20.74
C MET A 360 -12.64 5.39 -20.26
N VAL A 361 -13.91 5.47 -19.86
CA VAL A 361 -14.51 6.64 -19.21
C VAL A 361 -14.71 6.31 -17.75
N MET A 362 -14.39 7.27 -16.87
CA MET A 362 -14.57 7.13 -15.44
C MET A 362 -15.28 8.36 -14.87
N LEU A 363 -16.39 8.14 -14.15
CA LEU A 363 -17.13 9.17 -13.43
C LEU A 363 -17.16 8.81 -11.95
N CYS A 364 -16.72 9.72 -11.09
CA CYS A 364 -16.64 9.50 -9.65
C CYS A 364 -17.66 10.38 -8.92
N TYR A 365 -18.52 9.75 -8.11
CA TYR A 365 -19.54 10.40 -7.31
C TYR A 365 -19.16 10.30 -5.82
N LYS A 366 -18.93 11.44 -5.17
CA LYS A 366 -18.53 11.50 -3.75
C LYS A 366 -19.67 11.28 -2.75
N ASN A 367 -20.89 11.06 -3.25
CA ASN A 367 -22.11 10.92 -2.44
C ASN A 367 -22.27 9.57 -1.70
N GLY A 368 -21.16 8.97 -1.25
CA GLY A 368 -21.15 8.30 0.04
C GLY A 368 -22.08 7.11 0.24
N GLY A 369 -22.55 6.39 -0.80
CA GLY A 369 -23.61 5.36 -0.65
C GLY A 369 -24.89 5.90 0.02
N LYS A 370 -25.01 7.22 0.18
CA LYS A 370 -26.17 7.93 0.68
C LYS A 370 -26.94 8.31 -0.57
N ILE A 371 -27.73 7.35 -0.99
CA ILE A 371 -28.58 7.48 -2.15
C ILE A 371 -29.45 8.70 -1.89
N GLY A 372 -29.46 9.62 -2.87
CA GLY A 372 -29.98 10.97 -2.72
C GLY A 372 -30.17 11.74 -4.02
N PHE A 373 -31.19 12.58 -4.16
CA PHE A 373 -31.11 13.78 -5.03
C PHE A 373 -30.53 14.88 -4.15
N TYR A 374 -29.29 14.67 -3.70
CA TYR A 374 -28.72 15.40 -2.58
C TYR A 374 -27.42 16.05 -3.03
N TYR A 375 -27.47 17.36 -3.30
CA TYR A 375 -26.26 18.16 -3.31
C TYR A 375 -25.86 18.41 -1.85
N LYS A 376 -25.45 17.39 -1.10
CA LYS A 376 -25.00 17.55 0.29
C LYS A 376 -23.49 17.81 0.39
N ASP A 377 -22.76 17.41 -0.65
CA ASP A 377 -21.40 17.80 -1.02
C ASP A 377 -21.25 17.61 -2.54
N HIS A 378 -20.14 18.04 -3.12
CA HIS A 378 -19.91 18.17 -4.57
C HIS A 378 -20.22 16.92 -5.42
N GLU A 379 -21.49 16.76 -5.81
CA GLU A 379 -21.93 15.81 -6.84
C GLU A 379 -21.33 16.12 -8.21
N ILE A 380 -20.97 17.39 -8.43
CA ILE A 380 -20.39 17.88 -9.66
C ILE A 380 -18.91 18.09 -9.38
N LEU A 381 -18.05 17.50 -10.23
CA LEU A 381 -16.65 17.88 -10.33
C LEU A 381 -16.51 18.98 -11.40
N PRO A 382 -15.69 20.03 -11.17
CA PRO A 382 -14.89 20.27 -9.96
C PRO A 382 -15.77 20.54 -8.73
N PRO A 383 -15.30 20.55 -7.48
CA PRO A 383 -16.12 20.86 -6.30
C PRO A 383 -16.65 22.32 -6.24
N LEU A 384 -17.95 22.56 -5.96
CA LEU A 384 -18.47 23.91 -5.62
C LEU A 384 -17.50 24.56 -4.61
N PRO A 385 -17.26 25.88 -4.65
CA PRO A 385 -16.53 26.52 -3.57
C PRO A 385 -17.34 26.43 -2.26
N GLY A 386 -17.20 25.31 -1.56
CA GLY A 386 -17.59 25.12 -0.18
C GLY A 386 -16.47 25.69 0.67
N ILE A 387 -16.81 26.78 1.36
CA ILE A 387 -16.00 27.50 2.34
C ILE A 387 -15.23 26.53 3.25
N TYR A 388 -13.91 26.47 3.06
CA TYR A 388 -12.96 26.20 4.14
C TYR A 388 -12.02 27.40 4.23
N ILE A 389 -12.54 28.52 4.76
CA ILE A 389 -11.69 29.57 5.32
C ILE A 389 -12.07 29.64 6.79
N GLN A 390 -11.22 29.07 7.64
CA GLN A 390 -11.45 28.99 9.08
C GLN A 390 -11.29 30.34 9.81
N ASP A 391 -11.03 31.45 9.10
CA ASP A 391 -10.62 32.71 9.75
C ASP A 391 -11.29 34.00 9.23
N PHE A 392 -12.47 33.96 8.60
CA PHE A 392 -13.21 35.20 8.29
C PHE A 392 -14.73 35.11 8.56
N PRO A 393 -15.31 36.00 9.37
CA PRO A 393 -16.75 36.04 9.62
C PRO A 393 -17.43 36.83 8.51
N VAL A 394 -17.76 36.17 7.39
CA VAL A 394 -18.68 36.74 6.41
C VAL A 394 -19.73 35.69 6.06
N ASN A 395 -20.95 35.91 6.54
CA ASN A 395 -22.14 35.15 6.16
C ASN A 395 -22.39 35.28 4.65
N TYR A 396 -21.97 34.29 3.87
CA TYR A 396 -22.48 34.05 2.52
C TYR A 396 -23.46 32.87 2.57
N PRO A 397 -24.76 33.04 2.25
CA PRO A 397 -25.75 32.00 2.33
C PRO A 397 -25.75 31.18 1.04
N TYR A 398 -24.77 30.30 0.86
CA TYR A 398 -24.81 29.31 -0.22
C TYR A 398 -24.54 27.93 0.36
N GLN A 399 -25.58 27.32 0.94
CA GLN A 399 -25.55 25.92 1.35
C GLN A 399 -25.79 25.03 0.13
N VAL A 400 -24.86 24.10 -0.09
CA VAL A 400 -25.04 22.89 -0.89
C VAL A 400 -26.21 22.14 -0.24
N GLY A 401 -27.40 22.13 -0.89
CA GLY A 401 -28.68 21.77 -0.28
C GLY A 401 -29.49 20.70 -1.02
N PHE A 402 -30.61 20.28 -0.41
CA PHE A 402 -31.56 19.33 -0.99
C PHE A 402 -32.48 20.05 -1.97
N HIS A 403 -32.36 19.79 -3.27
CA HIS A 403 -33.22 20.39 -4.29
C HIS A 403 -34.17 19.34 -4.87
N ARG A 404 -35.49 19.57 -4.72
CA ARG A 404 -36.55 18.66 -5.17
C ARG A 404 -37.35 19.33 -6.26
N TYR A 405 -37.55 18.65 -7.39
CA TYR A 405 -38.29 19.19 -8.52
C TYR A 405 -39.45 18.29 -8.90
N VAL A 406 -40.63 18.89 -9.07
CA VAL A 406 -41.80 18.29 -9.69
C VAL A 406 -41.90 18.78 -11.13
N LEU A 407 -42.09 17.86 -12.07
CA LEU A 407 -42.38 18.20 -13.46
C LEU A 407 -43.89 18.25 -13.67
N GLN A 408 -44.46 19.45 -13.70
CA GLN A 408 -45.89 19.64 -13.92
C GLN A 408 -46.26 19.32 -15.36
N GLY A 409 -47.29 18.50 -15.56
CA GLY A 409 -47.77 18.10 -16.89
C GLY A 409 -46.94 17.01 -17.57
N PHE A 410 -45.96 16.40 -16.90
CA PHE A 410 -45.16 15.32 -17.49
C PHE A 410 -45.95 14.02 -17.62
N THR A 411 -46.36 13.69 -18.85
CA THR A 411 -47.04 12.43 -19.19
C THR A 411 -46.04 11.30 -19.53
N GLY A 412 -44.82 11.66 -19.93
CA GLY A 412 -43.79 10.73 -20.42
C GLY A 412 -43.72 10.59 -21.94
N GLU A 413 -44.45 11.42 -22.69
CA GLU A 413 -44.48 11.37 -24.17
C GLU A 413 -43.54 12.40 -24.82
N ASN A 414 -43.49 13.63 -24.33
CA ASN A 414 -42.59 14.69 -24.78
C ASN A 414 -42.24 15.65 -23.62
N LEU A 415 -41.43 16.68 -23.91
CA LEU A 415 -41.04 17.72 -22.94
C LEU A 415 -41.73 19.07 -23.21
N ASP A 416 -42.66 19.14 -24.16
CA ASP A 416 -43.24 20.40 -24.62
C ASP A 416 -44.22 20.96 -23.58
N GLY A 417 -44.02 22.23 -23.19
CA GLY A 417 -44.89 22.90 -22.22
C GLY A 417 -44.75 22.40 -20.78
N ILE A 418 -43.72 21.61 -20.47
CA ILE A 418 -43.45 21.12 -19.12
C ILE A 418 -42.74 22.21 -18.31
N ASN A 419 -43.31 22.49 -17.14
CA ASN A 419 -42.71 23.39 -16.16
C ASN A 419 -42.14 22.57 -14.99
N GLU A 420 -40.86 22.77 -14.68
CA GLU A 420 -40.26 22.33 -13.43
C GLU A 420 -40.62 23.28 -12.28
N CYS A 421 -40.97 22.72 -11.12
CA CYS A 421 -41.25 23.48 -9.91
C CYS A 421 -40.42 22.90 -8.76
N GLU A 422 -39.64 23.75 -8.11
CA GLU A 422 -38.92 23.38 -6.89
C GLU A 422 -39.90 23.26 -5.73
N VAL A 423 -39.81 22.19 -4.94
CA VAL A 423 -40.66 21.93 -3.77
C VAL A 423 -39.80 21.71 -2.53
N GLU A 424 -40.35 21.98 -1.35
CA GLU A 424 -39.61 21.81 -0.10
C GLU A 424 -39.47 20.34 0.30
N GLU A 425 -40.53 19.54 0.13
CA GLU A 425 -40.58 18.13 0.54
C GLU A 425 -41.34 17.25 -0.46
N PHE A 426 -40.98 15.97 -0.46
CA PHE A 426 -41.78 14.90 -1.07
C PHE A 426 -42.38 14.02 0.01
N ASP A 427 -43.43 13.26 -0.33
CA ASP A 427 -43.84 12.15 0.52
C ASP A 427 -42.69 11.14 0.68
N PRO A 428 -42.61 10.39 1.79
CA PRO A 428 -41.47 9.52 2.07
C PRO A 428 -41.14 8.50 0.97
N SER A 429 -42.15 8.01 0.23
CA SER A 429 -41.93 7.02 -0.84
C SER A 429 -41.37 7.69 -2.09
N SER A 430 -41.89 8.85 -2.46
CA SER A 430 -41.38 9.66 -3.55
C SER A 430 -39.97 10.18 -3.26
N GLU A 431 -39.67 10.53 -2.02
CA GLU A 431 -38.32 10.92 -1.60
C GLU A 431 -37.32 9.81 -1.91
N VAL A 432 -37.53 8.58 -1.39
CA VAL A 432 -36.64 7.43 -1.65
C VAL A 432 -36.49 7.15 -3.14
N ARG A 433 -37.56 7.29 -3.92
CA ARG A 433 -37.53 7.03 -5.35
C ARG A 433 -36.75 8.09 -6.12
N ALA A 434 -37.06 9.37 -5.90
CA ALA A 434 -36.40 10.49 -6.56
C ALA A 434 -34.88 10.37 -6.34
N VAL A 435 -34.52 10.06 -5.10
CA VAL A 435 -33.16 9.80 -4.65
C VAL A 435 -32.42 8.72 -5.47
N ILE A 436 -33.01 7.54 -5.62
CA ILE A 436 -32.42 6.41 -6.36
C ILE A 436 -32.38 6.73 -7.86
N GLU A 437 -33.51 7.17 -8.42
CA GLU A 437 -33.65 7.41 -9.85
C GLU A 437 -32.80 8.59 -10.29
N GLY A 438 -32.73 9.65 -9.49
CA GLY A 438 -31.92 10.84 -9.73
C GLY A 438 -30.44 10.53 -9.85
N GLN A 439 -29.93 9.66 -8.99
CA GLN A 439 -28.56 9.22 -9.06
C GLN A 439 -28.26 8.51 -10.39
N PHE A 440 -29.12 7.56 -10.80
CA PHE A 440 -28.88 6.82 -12.04
C PHE A 440 -29.17 7.62 -13.30
N LEU A 441 -30.12 8.57 -13.26
CA LEU A 441 -30.33 9.55 -14.32
C LEU A 441 -29.11 10.46 -14.48
N SER A 442 -28.42 10.80 -13.38
CA SER A 442 -27.12 11.47 -13.38
C SER A 442 -26.07 10.66 -14.09
N MET A 443 -25.88 9.42 -13.62
CA MET A 443 -24.88 8.51 -14.18
C MET A 443 -25.12 8.28 -15.67
N ARG A 444 -26.39 8.13 -16.09
CA ARG A 444 -26.75 7.99 -17.50
C ARG A 444 -26.42 9.24 -18.30
N GLY A 445 -26.91 10.41 -17.89
CA GLY A 445 -26.72 11.66 -18.63
C GLY A 445 -25.24 12.05 -18.76
N HIS A 446 -24.48 11.90 -17.68
CA HIS A 446 -23.05 12.12 -17.70
C HIS A 446 -22.31 11.05 -18.51
N ALA A 447 -22.65 9.76 -18.41
CA ALA A 447 -22.01 8.74 -19.25
C ALA A 447 -22.23 9.02 -20.76
N GLU A 448 -23.45 9.37 -21.16
CA GLU A 448 -23.80 9.74 -22.53
C GLU A 448 -22.98 10.95 -23.02
N ARG A 449 -22.83 11.97 -22.18
CA ARG A 449 -22.04 13.18 -22.48
C ARG A 449 -20.57 12.86 -22.77
N PHE A 450 -20.01 11.80 -22.21
CA PHE A 450 -18.62 11.36 -22.43
C PHE A 450 -18.47 10.36 -23.58
N GLY A 451 -19.54 10.12 -24.33
CA GLY A 451 -19.53 9.28 -25.52
C GLY A 451 -19.90 7.82 -25.26
N MET A 452 -20.53 7.49 -24.11
CA MET A 452 -21.16 6.18 -23.95
C MET A 452 -22.44 6.10 -24.80
N PRO A 453 -22.70 4.96 -25.45
CA PRO A 453 -23.95 4.76 -26.19
C PRO A 453 -25.16 4.69 -25.25
N SER A 454 -26.32 5.10 -25.78
CA SER A 454 -27.61 5.03 -25.10
C SER A 454 -28.62 4.25 -25.96
N PRO A 455 -29.11 3.09 -25.51
CA PRO A 455 -28.69 2.38 -24.30
C PRO A 455 -27.24 1.83 -24.41
N PRO A 456 -26.54 1.61 -23.29
CA PRO A 456 -25.30 0.84 -23.29
C PRO A 456 -25.58 -0.63 -23.64
N LYS A 457 -24.54 -1.37 -23.99
CA LYS A 457 -24.65 -2.79 -24.39
C LYS A 457 -25.03 -3.70 -23.22
N ARG A 458 -24.44 -3.46 -22.06
CA ARG A 458 -24.73 -4.12 -20.79
C ARG A 458 -24.14 -3.30 -19.63
N ILE A 459 -24.69 -3.50 -18.45
CA ILE A 459 -24.16 -2.93 -17.21
C ILE A 459 -23.74 -4.05 -16.25
N ILE A 460 -22.57 -3.91 -15.63
CA ILE A 460 -22.13 -4.75 -14.51
C ILE A 460 -22.21 -3.93 -13.23
N ALA A 461 -23.17 -4.24 -12.37
CA ALA A 461 -23.30 -3.64 -11.05
C ALA A 461 -22.46 -4.42 -10.02
N THR A 462 -21.69 -3.70 -9.21
CA THR A 462 -20.89 -4.25 -8.11
C THR A 462 -21.00 -3.36 -6.86
N GLY A 463 -20.41 -3.80 -5.74
CA GLY A 463 -20.48 -3.11 -4.46
C GLY A 463 -21.75 -3.42 -3.66
N GLY A 464 -21.88 -2.85 -2.47
CA GLY A 464 -22.88 -3.26 -1.46
C GLY A 464 -24.32 -3.13 -1.95
N ALA A 465 -24.66 -2.03 -2.61
CA ALA A 465 -26.03 -1.79 -3.08
C ALA A 465 -26.42 -2.67 -4.29
N SER A 466 -25.46 -3.30 -4.97
CA SER A 466 -25.73 -4.25 -6.06
C SER A 466 -26.42 -5.54 -5.58
N ALA A 467 -26.47 -5.78 -4.26
CA ALA A 467 -27.25 -6.86 -3.67
C ALA A 467 -28.77 -6.59 -3.70
N ASN A 468 -29.20 -5.33 -3.87
CA ASN A 468 -30.61 -4.95 -3.85
C ASN A 468 -31.22 -5.04 -5.25
N HIS A 469 -32.10 -6.01 -5.45
CA HIS A 469 -32.74 -6.27 -6.74
C HIS A 469 -33.60 -5.10 -7.26
N SER A 470 -34.21 -4.30 -6.37
CA SER A 470 -34.99 -3.12 -6.77
C SER A 470 -34.11 -2.02 -7.34
N ILE A 471 -32.91 -1.83 -6.77
CA ILE A 471 -31.91 -0.89 -7.29
C ILE A 471 -31.47 -1.32 -8.69
N LEU A 472 -31.17 -2.61 -8.88
CA LEU A 472 -30.80 -3.16 -10.19
C LEU A 472 -31.91 -2.98 -11.24
N LYS A 473 -33.18 -3.10 -10.84
CA LYS A 473 -34.33 -2.82 -11.71
C LYS A 473 -34.41 -1.37 -12.13
N SER A 474 -34.15 -0.44 -11.22
CA SER A 474 -34.06 0.98 -11.55
C SER A 474 -32.94 1.25 -12.56
N ILE A 475 -31.74 0.67 -12.36
CA ILE A 475 -30.63 0.77 -13.33
C ILE A 475 -31.06 0.26 -14.70
N ALA A 476 -31.63 -0.95 -14.77
CA ALA A 476 -32.04 -1.56 -16.04
C ALA A 476 -33.12 -0.75 -16.78
N SER A 477 -34.06 -0.15 -16.03
CA SER A 477 -35.14 0.67 -16.58
C SER A 477 -34.65 2.06 -17.02
N ILE A 478 -33.73 2.65 -16.26
CA ILE A 478 -33.19 3.98 -16.56
C ILE A 478 -32.20 3.92 -17.71
N PHE A 479 -31.30 2.94 -17.76
CA PHE A 479 -30.31 2.82 -18.84
C PHE A 479 -30.84 2.07 -20.06
N GLY A 480 -31.87 1.24 -19.91
CA GLY A 480 -32.48 0.48 -21.00
C GLY A 480 -31.63 -0.69 -21.50
N CYS A 481 -30.86 -1.32 -20.62
CA CYS A 481 -30.04 -2.49 -20.96
C CYS A 481 -30.06 -3.54 -19.84
N ASP A 482 -29.57 -4.73 -20.15
CA ASP A 482 -29.39 -5.80 -19.18
C ASP A 482 -28.36 -5.43 -18.10
N VAL A 483 -28.67 -5.77 -16.86
CA VAL A 483 -27.84 -5.54 -15.69
C VAL A 483 -27.37 -6.89 -15.13
N TYR A 484 -26.06 -7.03 -15.03
CA TYR A 484 -25.36 -8.18 -14.51
C TYR A 484 -24.73 -7.85 -13.16
N THR A 485 -24.51 -8.86 -12.33
CA THR A 485 -23.75 -8.74 -11.09
C THR A 485 -22.58 -9.70 -11.06
N VAL A 486 -21.59 -9.37 -10.23
CA VAL A 486 -20.40 -10.20 -9.97
C VAL A 486 -20.28 -10.45 -8.47
N GLN A 487 -19.93 -11.66 -8.07
CA GLN A 487 -19.77 -12.03 -6.65
C GLN A 487 -18.30 -12.01 -6.25
N ARG A 488 -17.64 -10.84 -6.31
CA ARG A 488 -16.19 -10.71 -6.09
C ARG A 488 -15.85 -9.35 -5.48
N PRO A 489 -15.19 -9.31 -4.31
CA PRO A 489 -14.76 -8.04 -3.72
C PRO A 489 -13.52 -7.42 -4.39
N ASP A 490 -12.61 -8.22 -4.98
CA ASP A 490 -11.28 -7.73 -5.39
C ASP A 490 -11.08 -7.63 -6.92
N SER A 491 -11.85 -6.76 -7.59
CA SER A 491 -11.78 -6.58 -9.06
C SER A 491 -10.40 -6.13 -9.55
N ALA A 492 -9.73 -5.24 -8.81
CA ALA A 492 -8.43 -4.70 -9.20
C ALA A 492 -7.35 -5.79 -9.21
N SER A 493 -7.23 -6.60 -8.16
CA SER A 493 -6.23 -7.67 -8.08
C SER A 493 -6.45 -8.73 -9.17
N LEU A 494 -7.70 -9.13 -9.39
CA LEU A 494 -8.05 -10.07 -10.45
C LEU A 494 -7.75 -9.51 -11.84
N GLY A 495 -8.05 -8.24 -12.07
CA GLY A 495 -7.75 -7.57 -13.33
C GLY A 495 -6.25 -7.38 -13.57
N ALA A 496 -5.47 -7.11 -12.54
CA ALA A 496 -4.01 -7.07 -12.63
C ALA A 496 -3.44 -8.45 -13.02
N ALA A 497 -3.96 -9.53 -12.44
CA ALA A 497 -3.59 -10.90 -12.83
C ALA A 497 -4.00 -11.21 -14.29
N LEU A 498 -5.19 -10.78 -14.71
CA LEU A 498 -5.66 -10.95 -16.09
C LEU A 498 -4.77 -10.18 -17.08
N ARG A 499 -4.43 -8.93 -16.78
CA ARG A 499 -3.50 -8.11 -17.58
C ARG A 499 -2.10 -8.73 -17.63
N ALA A 500 -1.61 -9.30 -16.54
CA ALA A 500 -0.33 -10.02 -16.53
C ALA A 500 -0.36 -11.24 -17.47
N ALA A 501 -1.42 -12.07 -17.41
CA ALA A 501 -1.60 -13.20 -18.31
C ALA A 501 -1.76 -12.75 -19.78
N HIS A 502 -2.45 -11.63 -20.02
CA HIS A 502 -2.65 -11.04 -21.33
C HIS A 502 -1.35 -10.49 -21.93
N GLY A 503 -0.55 -9.76 -21.15
CA GLY A 503 0.74 -9.26 -21.58
C GLY A 503 1.72 -10.39 -21.89
N TRP A 504 1.71 -11.47 -21.10
CA TRP A 504 2.47 -12.69 -21.42
C TRP A 504 2.02 -13.31 -22.75
N LEU A 505 0.71 -13.40 -22.99
CA LEU A 505 0.18 -13.95 -24.25
C LEU A 505 0.54 -13.07 -25.45
N CYS A 506 0.39 -11.75 -25.34
CA CYS A 506 0.78 -10.80 -26.39
C CYS A 506 2.28 -10.90 -26.71
N ASN A 507 3.12 -10.94 -25.67
CA ASN A 507 4.56 -11.12 -25.81
C ASN A 507 4.91 -12.44 -26.52
N THR A 508 4.28 -13.54 -26.11
CA THR A 508 4.48 -14.86 -26.71
C THR A 508 4.05 -14.91 -28.17
N ARG A 509 2.99 -14.17 -28.54
CA ARG A 509 2.48 -14.07 -29.92
C ARG A 509 3.20 -13.02 -30.76
N GLY A 510 4.05 -12.18 -30.16
CA GLY A 510 4.73 -11.06 -30.81
C GLY A 510 3.81 -9.95 -31.32
N LYS A 511 2.54 -9.92 -30.87
CA LYS A 511 1.53 -8.94 -31.27
C LYS A 511 0.41 -8.86 -30.25
N PHE A 512 -0.32 -7.74 -30.26
CA PHE A 512 -1.56 -7.62 -29.51
C PHE A 512 -2.58 -8.69 -29.94
N VAL A 513 -3.26 -9.27 -28.95
CA VAL A 513 -4.44 -10.12 -29.14
C VAL A 513 -5.56 -9.63 -28.24
N PRO A 514 -6.85 -9.80 -28.59
CA PRO A 514 -7.94 -9.39 -27.70
C PRO A 514 -7.87 -10.09 -26.34
N THR A 515 -8.07 -9.35 -25.26
CA THR A 515 -8.06 -9.89 -23.88
C THR A 515 -9.07 -11.03 -23.70
N SER A 516 -10.17 -11.01 -24.46
CA SER A 516 -11.17 -12.07 -24.50
C SER A 516 -10.60 -13.45 -24.85
N CYS A 517 -9.48 -13.55 -25.59
CA CYS A 517 -8.83 -14.82 -25.90
C CYS A 517 -8.43 -15.65 -24.66
N LEU A 518 -8.29 -15.05 -23.48
CA LEU A 518 -7.94 -15.75 -22.25
C LEU A 518 -9.08 -16.59 -21.66
N TYR A 519 -10.34 -16.26 -21.99
CA TYR A 519 -11.52 -16.89 -21.40
C TYR A 519 -12.66 -17.12 -22.39
N LYS A 520 -12.49 -16.76 -23.67
CA LYS A 520 -13.38 -17.17 -24.76
C LYS A 520 -13.54 -18.70 -24.65
N ASP A 521 -14.78 -19.16 -24.53
CA ASP A 521 -15.18 -20.57 -24.36
C ASP A 521 -15.06 -21.17 -22.94
N LYS A 522 -14.51 -20.43 -21.96
CA LYS A 522 -14.42 -20.88 -20.55
C LYS A 522 -14.96 -19.89 -19.54
N LEU A 523 -15.52 -18.75 -19.97
CA LEU A 523 -15.95 -17.66 -19.11
C LEU A 523 -16.80 -18.14 -17.92
N GLU A 524 -17.81 -18.98 -18.18
CA GLU A 524 -18.70 -19.54 -17.15
C GLU A 524 -17.98 -20.41 -16.10
N LYS A 525 -16.87 -21.05 -16.48
CA LYS A 525 -16.04 -21.89 -15.60
C LYS A 525 -14.95 -21.09 -14.87
N THR A 526 -14.83 -19.80 -15.18
CA THR A 526 -13.77 -18.96 -14.64
C THR A 526 -14.29 -18.06 -13.55
N SER A 527 -13.32 -17.47 -12.87
CA SER A 527 -13.52 -16.39 -11.95
C SER A 527 -13.94 -15.05 -12.60
N LEU A 528 -14.33 -15.05 -13.87
CA LEU A 528 -14.63 -13.84 -14.62
C LEU A 528 -16.10 -13.79 -15.08
N SER A 529 -16.90 -14.82 -14.77
CA SER A 529 -18.32 -14.85 -15.13
C SER A 529 -19.12 -13.79 -14.38
N CYS A 530 -20.09 -13.22 -15.10
CA CYS A 530 -21.11 -12.34 -14.57
C CYS A 530 -22.47 -13.03 -14.65
N LYS A 531 -23.35 -12.79 -13.66
CA LYS A 531 -24.70 -13.34 -13.64
C LYS A 531 -25.70 -12.27 -14.06
N LEU A 532 -26.55 -12.58 -15.04
CA LEU A 532 -27.67 -11.70 -15.37
C LEU A 532 -28.57 -11.57 -14.14
N ALA A 533 -28.77 -10.34 -13.68
CA ALA A 533 -29.55 -10.06 -12.48
C ALA A 533 -30.91 -9.46 -12.83
N VAL A 534 -30.96 -8.57 -13.82
CA VAL A 534 -32.18 -7.92 -14.32
C VAL A 534 -32.07 -7.70 -15.83
N THR A 535 -33.12 -8.01 -16.57
CA THR A 535 -33.22 -7.73 -18.02
C THR A 535 -33.54 -6.25 -18.27
N ALA A 536 -33.21 -5.75 -19.46
CA ALA A 536 -33.55 -4.40 -19.89
C ALA A 536 -35.03 -4.04 -19.62
N GLY A 537 -35.26 -2.80 -19.21
CA GLY A 537 -36.62 -2.27 -19.04
C GLY A 537 -37.40 -2.22 -20.36
N ASP A 538 -38.73 -2.11 -20.27
CA ASP A 538 -39.56 -1.98 -21.46
C ASP A 538 -39.29 -0.66 -22.21
N LYS A 539 -39.48 -0.67 -23.53
CA LYS A 539 -39.19 0.49 -24.40
C LYS A 539 -39.96 1.76 -24.00
N PRO A 540 -41.24 1.71 -23.61
CA PRO A 540 -41.97 2.89 -23.14
C PRO A 540 -41.34 3.52 -21.89
N LEU A 541 -40.99 2.73 -20.89
CA LEU A 541 -40.39 3.21 -19.65
C LEU A 541 -38.99 3.77 -19.87
N VAL A 542 -38.18 3.10 -20.69
CA VAL A 542 -36.84 3.58 -21.06
C VAL A 542 -36.92 4.93 -21.79
N SER A 543 -37.90 5.10 -22.67
CA SER A 543 -38.18 6.37 -23.37
C SER A 543 -38.56 7.47 -22.37
N LYS A 544 -39.46 7.15 -21.42
CA LYS A 544 -39.88 8.07 -20.36
C LYS A 544 -38.70 8.52 -19.48
N TYR A 545 -37.84 7.59 -19.05
CA TYR A 545 -36.62 7.93 -18.31
C TYR A 545 -35.62 8.72 -19.17
N GLY A 546 -35.59 8.52 -20.48
CA GLY A 546 -34.79 9.34 -21.39
C GLY A 546 -35.21 10.81 -21.37
N LEU A 547 -36.51 11.10 -21.33
CA LEU A 547 -37.02 12.47 -21.18
C LEU A 547 -36.72 13.04 -19.79
N LEU A 548 -36.91 12.24 -18.73
CA LEU A 548 -36.55 12.65 -17.36
C LEU A 548 -35.06 12.96 -17.22
N MET A 549 -34.19 12.16 -17.85
CA MET A 549 -32.74 12.37 -17.84
C MET A 549 -32.41 13.72 -18.48
N LYS A 550 -32.94 14.01 -19.67
CA LYS A 550 -32.72 15.30 -20.34
C LYS A 550 -33.14 16.47 -19.44
N LYS A 551 -34.32 16.39 -18.85
CA LYS A 551 -34.83 17.47 -17.99
C LYS A 551 -34.00 17.62 -16.71
N ARG A 552 -33.55 16.51 -16.12
CA ARG A 552 -32.61 16.52 -14.99
C ARG A 552 -31.31 17.23 -15.34
N MET A 553 -30.73 16.95 -16.51
CA MET A 553 -29.49 17.61 -16.96
C MET A 553 -29.67 19.12 -17.17
N GLU A 554 -30.85 19.57 -17.65
CA GLU A 554 -31.19 21.00 -17.74
C GLU A 554 -31.27 21.65 -16.35
N ILE A 555 -31.97 21.02 -15.41
CA ILE A 555 -32.09 21.49 -14.02
C ILE A 555 -30.71 21.59 -13.37
N GLU A 556 -29.88 20.55 -13.53
CA GLU A 556 -28.50 20.53 -13.03
C GLU A 556 -27.69 21.71 -13.60
N LYS A 557 -27.78 21.97 -14.91
CA LYS A 557 -27.11 23.10 -15.55
C LYS A 557 -27.59 24.45 -15.00
N HIS A 558 -28.90 24.63 -14.80
CA HIS A 558 -29.45 25.87 -14.21
C HIS A 558 -28.97 26.07 -12.77
N LEU A 559 -28.90 25.00 -11.99
CA LEU A 559 -28.37 25.04 -10.62
C LEU A 559 -26.89 25.42 -10.61
N VAL A 560 -26.07 24.83 -11.48
CA VAL A 560 -24.65 25.16 -11.61
C VAL A 560 -24.45 26.64 -11.95
N GLN A 561 -25.25 27.18 -12.87
CA GLN A 561 -25.24 28.60 -13.23
C GLN A 561 -25.66 29.49 -12.05
N LYS A 562 -26.77 29.15 -11.38
CA LYS A 562 -27.27 29.85 -10.18
C LYS A 562 -26.24 29.87 -9.05
N LEU A 563 -25.42 28.82 -8.93
CA LEU A 563 -24.37 28.67 -7.92
C LEU A 563 -23.00 29.22 -8.37
N GLY A 564 -22.92 29.94 -9.50
CA GLY A 564 -21.74 30.75 -9.86
C GLY A 564 -20.61 30.02 -10.58
N ARG A 565 -20.91 28.96 -11.34
CA ARG A 565 -19.93 28.22 -12.17
C ARG A 565 -20.26 28.38 -13.64
N ALA A 566 -19.85 29.50 -14.22
CA ALA A 566 -19.91 29.72 -15.68
C ALA A 566 -18.65 29.21 -16.35
#